data_AF-A0A2G6KM95-F1
#
_entry.id   AF-A0A2G6KM95-F1
#
_cell.length_a   1.000
_cell.length_b   1.000
_cell.length_c   1.000
_cell.angle_alpha   90.00
_cell.angle_beta   90.00
_cell.angle_gamma   90.00
#
_symmetry.space_group_name_H-M   'P 1'
#
loop_
_entity.id
_entity.type
_entity.pdbx_description
1 polymer ?
#
loop_
_entity_poly.entity_id
_entity_poly.type
_entity_poly.pdbx_seq_one_letter_code
_entity_poly.pdbx_strand_id
1 'polypeptide(L)'
;YNVTDGSGAVIATGTYTAGESLNVGGASFVVDGNPANGDSFNLSPSTRRNVFDSLQGIVEALRRPSDSPAEQAALNNAMATSLDELDQSLDHVLQVRADVGTRMNHVDNQDALREHFDVALQENLSEVQDLDYAEAISKFNLQLTALQAAQQTFVKTQGLSLFNYL
;
A
#
# COMPACT_ATOMS: atom_id res chain seq x y z
N TYR A 1 25.13 -34.83 23.10
CA TYR A 1 24.14 -34.81 22.02
C TYR A 1 24.83 -35.14 20.71
N ASN A 2 24.08 -35.71 19.78
CA ASN A 2 24.52 -35.96 18.40
C ASN A 2 23.70 -35.08 17.47
N VAL A 3 24.35 -34.55 16.44
CA VAL A 3 23.69 -33.82 15.36
C VAL A 3 23.70 -34.72 14.13
N THR A 4 22.53 -34.97 13.57
CA THR A 4 22.37 -35.77 12.35
C THR A 4 21.84 -34.92 11.20
N ASP A 5 22.26 -35.22 9.98
CA ASP A 5 21.62 -34.67 8.78
C ASP A 5 20.31 -35.38 8.43
N GLY A 6 19.64 -34.95 7.35
CA GLY A 6 18.38 -35.54 6.88
C GLY A 6 18.48 -37.00 6.39
N SER A 7 19.70 -37.53 6.22
CA SER A 7 19.95 -38.95 5.90
C SER A 7 20.20 -39.81 7.16
N GLY A 8 20.29 -39.18 8.33
CA GLY A 8 20.60 -39.83 9.60
C GLY A 8 22.10 -39.96 9.87
N ALA A 9 22.97 -39.40 9.02
CA ALA A 9 24.41 -39.41 9.23
C ALA A 9 24.79 -38.42 10.35
N VAL A 10 25.63 -38.85 11.29
CA VAL A 10 26.13 -37.97 12.36
C VAL A 10 27.13 -36.98 11.77
N ILE A 11 26.80 -35.69 11.82
CA ILE A 11 27.60 -34.59 11.28
C ILE A 11 28.36 -33.82 12.37
N ALA A 12 27.90 -33.89 13.63
CA ALA A 12 28.61 -33.32 14.78
C ALA A 12 28.19 -34.00 16.08
N THR A 13 29.01 -33.86 17.12
CA THR A 13 28.72 -34.33 18.48
C THR A 13 29.17 -33.28 19.50
N GLY A 14 28.49 -33.18 20.63
CA GLY A 14 28.88 -32.27 21.70
C GLY A 14 28.33 -32.67 23.06
N THR A 15 28.79 -31.99 24.11
CA THR A 15 28.22 -32.08 25.46
C THR A 15 27.03 -31.15 25.58
N TYR A 16 25.92 -31.66 26.11
CA TYR A 16 24.75 -30.83 26.39
C TYR A 16 24.95 -30.15 27.75
N THR A 17 24.73 -28.84 27.77
CA THR A 17 24.59 -28.03 28.97
C THR A 17 23.26 -27.30 28.87
N ALA A 18 22.43 -27.37 29.92
CA ALA A 18 21.13 -26.69 29.92
C ALA A 18 21.30 -25.17 29.77
N GLY A 19 20.51 -24.57 28.87
CA GLY A 19 20.52 -23.14 28.63
C GLY A 19 21.67 -22.62 27.76
N GLU A 20 22.62 -23.47 27.37
CA GLU A 20 23.66 -23.07 26.41
C GLU A 20 23.13 -23.10 24.97
N SER A 21 23.60 -22.14 24.17
CA SER A 21 23.30 -22.07 22.74
C SER A 21 23.98 -23.19 21.98
N LEU A 22 23.19 -23.94 21.22
CA LEU A 22 23.62 -24.99 20.31
C LEU A 22 23.61 -24.42 18.89
N ASN A 23 24.77 -24.43 18.23
CA ASN A 23 24.93 -23.93 16.87
C ASN A 23 25.05 -25.09 15.90
N VAL A 24 24.10 -25.21 14.97
CA VAL A 24 24.01 -26.31 14.00
C VAL A 24 23.66 -25.74 12.63
N GLY A 25 24.50 -26.00 11.63
CA GLY A 25 24.19 -25.64 10.24
C GLY A 25 23.94 -24.14 10.00
N GLY A 26 24.53 -23.27 10.82
CA GLY A 26 24.31 -21.81 10.77
C GLY A 26 23.08 -21.31 11.53
N ALA A 27 22.25 -22.21 12.08
CA ALA A 27 21.20 -21.88 13.01
C ALA A 27 21.68 -21.99 14.46
N SER A 28 21.04 -21.24 15.35
CA SER A 28 21.29 -21.24 16.78
C SER A 28 20.00 -21.54 17.52
N PHE A 29 20.02 -22.46 18.46
CA PHE A 29 18.87 -22.76 19.31
C PHE A 29 19.32 -23.06 20.74
N VAL A 30 18.42 -22.88 21.70
CA VAL A 30 18.68 -23.15 23.11
C VAL A 30 17.76 -24.28 23.54
N VAL A 31 18.33 -25.26 24.23
CA VAL A 31 17.58 -26.31 24.90
C VAL A 31 17.79 -26.14 26.39
N ASP A 32 16.69 -26.08 27.14
CA ASP A 32 16.70 -26.00 28.59
C ASP A 32 16.07 -27.27 29.20
N GLY A 33 16.28 -27.47 30.50
CA GLY A 33 15.83 -28.64 31.23
C GLY A 33 16.76 -29.84 31.09
N ASN A 34 16.22 -31.04 31.33
CA ASN A 34 16.99 -32.28 31.35
C ASN A 34 16.40 -33.31 30.36
N PRO A 35 16.73 -33.20 29.06
CA PRO A 35 16.28 -34.15 28.05
C PRO A 35 16.76 -35.57 28.39
N ALA A 36 15.87 -36.54 28.20
CA ALA A 36 16.19 -37.95 28.39
C ALA A 36 17.00 -38.49 27.20
N ASN A 37 17.71 -39.60 27.41
CA ASN A 37 18.41 -40.26 26.32
C ASN A 37 17.40 -40.81 25.31
N GLY A 38 17.54 -40.42 24.04
CA GLY A 38 16.58 -40.73 22.98
C GLY A 38 15.66 -39.57 22.59
N ASP A 39 15.62 -38.49 23.39
CA ASP A 39 14.92 -37.26 22.99
C ASP A 39 15.60 -36.63 21.78
N SER A 40 14.80 -36.09 20.87
CA SER A 40 15.28 -35.48 19.64
C SER A 40 14.51 -34.20 19.32
N PHE A 41 15.22 -33.26 18.69
CA PHE A 41 14.67 -32.02 18.18
C PHE A 41 14.97 -31.97 16.68
N ASN A 42 13.95 -31.65 15.89
CA ASN A 42 14.10 -31.55 14.44
C ASN A 42 14.17 -30.08 14.04
N LEU A 43 15.24 -29.72 13.33
CA LEU A 43 15.37 -28.41 12.69
C LEU A 43 15.05 -28.60 11.20
N SER A 44 14.01 -27.93 10.72
CA SER A 44 13.59 -27.99 9.32
C SER A 44 13.30 -26.60 8.78
N PRO A 45 13.46 -26.38 7.46
CA PRO A 45 13.09 -25.12 6.84
C PRO A 45 11.63 -24.75 7.13
N SER A 46 11.37 -23.46 7.30
CA SER A 46 10.01 -22.95 7.51
C SER A 46 9.11 -23.29 6.32
N THR A 47 7.89 -23.71 6.62
CA THR A 47 6.85 -23.99 5.63
C THR A 47 5.72 -22.97 5.74
N ARG A 48 4.98 -22.76 4.66
CA ARG A 48 3.79 -21.90 4.71
C ARG A 48 2.73 -22.56 5.59
N ARG A 49 2.29 -21.84 6.62
CA ARG A 49 1.28 -22.26 7.59
C ARG A 49 0.10 -21.30 7.54
N ASN A 50 -1.12 -21.81 7.70
CA ASN A 50 -2.29 -20.96 7.90
C ASN A 50 -2.36 -20.51 9.36
N VAL A 51 -2.72 -19.25 9.61
CA VAL A 51 -2.94 -18.71 10.96
C VAL A 51 -3.97 -19.52 11.76
N PHE A 52 -4.99 -20.07 11.10
CA PHE A 52 -5.98 -20.93 11.72
C PHE A 52 -5.40 -22.27 12.15
N ASP A 53 -4.42 -22.81 11.41
CA ASP A 53 -3.71 -24.02 11.82
C ASP A 53 -2.85 -23.76 13.05
N SER A 54 -2.22 -22.58 13.14
CA SER A 54 -1.46 -22.15 14.33
C SER A 54 -2.38 -21.98 15.56
N LEU A 55 -3.55 -21.36 15.39
CA LEU A 55 -4.56 -21.27 16.46
C LEU A 55 -5.08 -22.63 16.89
N GLN A 56 -5.32 -23.53 15.93
CA GLN A 56 -5.72 -24.91 16.20
C GLN A 56 -4.61 -25.65 16.98
N GLY A 57 -3.34 -25.43 16.64
CA GLY A 57 -2.19 -25.97 17.38
C GLY A 57 -2.17 -25.53 18.84
N ILE A 58 -2.47 -24.26 19.14
CA ILE A 58 -2.61 -23.74 20.52
C ILE A 58 -3.76 -24.45 21.24
N VAL A 59 -4.93 -24.54 20.61
CA VAL A 59 -6.09 -25.21 21.21
C VAL A 59 -5.79 -26.67 21.52
N GLU A 60 -5.12 -27.37 20.62
CA GLU A 60 -4.71 -28.76 20.83
C GLU A 60 -3.67 -28.90 21.94
N ALA A 61 -2.69 -28.00 21.99
CA ALA A 61 -1.70 -27.99 23.06
C ALA A 61 -2.36 -27.80 24.44
N LEU A 62 -3.24 -26.82 24.58
CA LEU A 62 -3.96 -26.53 25.83
C LEU A 62 -4.93 -27.63 26.27
N ARG A 63 -5.36 -28.51 25.35
CA ARG A 63 -6.24 -29.64 25.66
C ARG A 63 -5.48 -30.89 26.10
N ARG A 64 -4.17 -30.95 25.90
CA ARG A 64 -3.36 -32.10 26.33
C ARG A 64 -3.15 -32.05 27.85
N PRO A 65 -3.07 -33.22 28.52
CA PRO A 65 -2.65 -33.29 29.91
C PRO A 65 -1.29 -32.61 30.12
N SER A 66 -1.09 -32.00 31.29
CA SER A 66 0.16 -31.30 31.65
C SER A 66 0.57 -31.61 33.10
N ASP A 67 0.32 -32.84 33.53
CA ASP A 67 0.45 -33.24 34.94
C ASP A 67 1.88 -33.67 35.28
N SER A 68 2.64 -34.13 34.29
CA SER A 68 4.06 -34.47 34.43
C SER A 68 5.00 -33.38 33.89
N PRO A 69 6.25 -33.32 34.37
CA PRO A 69 7.25 -32.38 33.83
C PRO A 69 7.47 -32.52 32.32
N ALA A 70 7.41 -33.74 31.78
CA ALA A 70 7.57 -34.00 30.34
C ALA A 70 6.40 -33.42 29.53
N GLU A 71 5.17 -33.58 30.02
CA GLU A 71 3.98 -33.01 29.38
C GLU A 71 3.96 -31.48 29.46
N GLN A 72 4.42 -30.89 30.57
CA GLN A 72 4.60 -29.44 30.69
C GLN A 72 5.64 -28.91 29.70
N ALA A 73 6.76 -29.61 29.52
CA ALA A 73 7.75 -29.25 28.52
C ALA A 73 7.17 -29.33 27.09
N ALA A 74 6.39 -30.37 26.78
CA ALA A 74 5.72 -30.51 25.49
C ALA A 74 4.71 -29.38 25.23
N LEU A 75 3.94 -28.99 26.25
CA LEU A 75 3.03 -27.84 26.20
C LEU A 75 3.79 -26.55 25.92
N ASN A 76 4.86 -26.28 26.67
CA ASN A 76 5.67 -25.06 26.50
C ASN A 76 6.28 -24.97 25.09
N ASN A 77 6.82 -26.07 24.57
CA ASN A 77 7.37 -26.11 23.22
C ASN A 77 6.29 -25.85 22.15
N ALA A 78 5.11 -26.48 22.28
CA ALA A 78 4.01 -26.27 21.35
C ALA A 78 3.49 -24.83 21.39
N MET A 79 3.40 -24.23 22.58
CA MET A 79 3.00 -22.83 22.75
C MET A 79 4.04 -21.88 22.15
N ALA A 80 5.33 -22.07 22.41
CA ALA A 80 6.40 -21.24 21.87
C ALA A 80 6.38 -21.25 20.33
N THR A 81 6.32 -22.44 19.71
CA THR A 81 6.23 -22.55 18.25
C THR A 81 4.98 -21.86 17.69
N SER A 82 3.83 -22.04 18.35
CA SER A 82 2.59 -21.45 17.86
C SER A 82 2.55 -19.92 18.01
N LEU A 83 3.17 -19.37 19.07
CA LEU A 83 3.32 -17.92 19.24
C LEU A 83 4.24 -17.32 18.18
N ASP A 84 5.38 -17.96 17.89
CA ASP A 84 6.28 -17.53 16.81
C ASP A 84 5.57 -17.56 15.44
N GLU A 85 4.70 -18.54 15.19
CA GLU A 85 3.88 -18.61 13.98
C GLU A 85 2.83 -17.47 13.92
N LEU A 86 2.20 -17.14 15.05
CA LEU A 86 1.24 -16.04 15.14
C LEU A 86 1.90 -14.68 14.94
N ASP A 87 3.08 -14.46 15.52
CA ASP A 87 3.84 -13.22 15.35
C ASP A 87 4.20 -13.00 13.88
N GLN A 88 4.69 -14.05 13.19
CA GLN A 88 4.93 -14.00 11.74
C GLN A 88 3.66 -13.70 10.93
N SER A 89 2.51 -14.25 11.34
CA SER A 89 1.23 -13.94 10.71
C SER A 89 0.81 -12.49 10.95
N LEU A 90 1.05 -11.96 12.14
CA LEU A 90 0.74 -10.57 12.48
C LEU A 90 1.60 -9.60 11.65
N ASP A 91 2.90 -9.89 11.53
CA ASP A 91 3.83 -9.12 10.70
C ASP A 91 3.39 -9.11 9.23
N HIS A 92 2.93 -10.26 8.71
CA HIS A 92 2.38 -10.33 7.36
C HIS A 92 1.14 -9.43 7.19
N VAL A 93 0.22 -9.44 8.16
CA VAL A 93 -0.96 -8.56 8.13
C VAL A 93 -0.55 -7.09 8.19
N LEU A 94 0.44 -6.74 9.02
CA LEU A 94 0.97 -5.37 9.10
C LEU A 94 1.58 -4.93 7.77
N GLN A 95 2.34 -5.80 7.11
CA GLN A 95 2.90 -5.53 5.79
C GLN A 95 1.80 -5.27 4.75
N VAL A 96 0.74 -6.08 4.73
CA VAL A 96 -0.41 -5.87 3.83
C VAL A 96 -1.12 -4.56 4.14
N ARG A 97 -1.31 -4.20 5.42
CA ARG A 97 -1.90 -2.92 5.81
C ARG A 97 -1.04 -1.73 5.37
N ALA A 98 0.29 -1.84 5.47
CA ALA A 98 1.20 -0.82 4.98
C ALA A 98 1.09 -0.64 3.46
N ASP A 99 1.04 -1.74 2.69
CA ASP A 99 0.82 -1.69 1.23
C ASP A 99 -0.50 -0.99 0.87
N VAL A 100 -1.60 -1.34 1.56
CA VAL A 100 -2.89 -0.67 1.38
C VAL A 100 -2.80 0.82 1.69
N GLY A 101 -2.06 1.21 2.74
CA GLY A 101 -1.81 2.61 3.07
C GLY A 101 -1.04 3.35 1.98
N THR A 102 0.00 2.73 1.42
CA THR A 102 0.73 3.29 0.26
C THR A 102 -0.17 3.47 -0.94
N ARG A 103 -1.06 2.51 -1.21
CA ARG A 103 -2.03 2.60 -2.31
C ARG A 103 -3.06 3.70 -2.08
N MET A 104 -3.53 3.89 -0.84
CA MET A 104 -4.42 4.99 -0.47
C MET A 104 -3.76 6.35 -0.71
N ASN A 105 -2.52 6.55 -0.25
CA ASN A 105 -1.76 7.77 -0.53
C ASN A 105 -1.60 8.01 -2.05
N HIS A 106 -1.44 6.95 -2.83
CA HIS A 106 -1.38 7.05 -4.28
C HIS A 106 -2.71 7.53 -4.88
N VAL A 107 -3.84 7.00 -4.40
CA VAL A 107 -5.18 7.44 -4.83
C VAL A 107 -5.40 8.91 -4.47
N ASP A 108 -5.10 9.32 -3.24
CA ASP A 108 -5.25 10.71 -2.79
C ASP A 108 -4.43 11.68 -3.65
N ASN A 109 -3.19 11.31 -4.00
CA ASN A 109 -2.35 12.10 -4.91
C ASN A 109 -2.92 12.18 -6.34
N GLN A 110 -3.52 11.09 -6.84
CA GLN A 110 -4.18 11.11 -8.16
C GLN A 110 -5.46 11.95 -8.15
N ASP A 111 -6.23 11.91 -7.06
CA ASP A 111 -7.42 12.74 -6.90
C ASP A 111 -7.06 14.24 -6.85
N ALA A 112 -6.01 14.61 -6.12
CA ALA A 112 -5.49 15.99 -6.12
C ALA A 112 -5.00 16.44 -7.51
N LEU A 113 -4.30 15.57 -8.23
CA LEU A 113 -3.87 15.85 -9.60
C LEU A 113 -5.06 16.03 -10.55
N ARG A 114 -6.12 15.22 -10.40
CA ARG A 114 -7.37 15.37 -11.17
C ARG A 114 -8.02 16.72 -10.89
N GLU A 115 -8.12 17.13 -9.63
CA GLU A 115 -8.71 18.43 -9.26
C GLU A 115 -7.93 19.59 -9.89
N HIS A 116 -6.59 19.54 -9.89
CA HIS A 116 -5.77 20.52 -10.61
C HIS A 116 -6.02 20.53 -12.12
N PHE A 117 -6.20 19.36 -12.73
CA PHE A 117 -6.51 19.26 -14.15
C PHE A 117 -7.89 19.82 -14.48
N ASP A 118 -8.89 19.58 -13.62
CA ASP A 118 -10.24 20.12 -13.78
C ASP A 118 -10.24 21.66 -13.74
N VAL A 119 -9.50 22.27 -12.80
CA VAL A 119 -9.33 23.74 -12.74
C VAL A 119 -8.65 24.26 -13.99
N ALA A 120 -7.54 23.65 -14.42
CA ALA A 120 -6.83 24.07 -15.63
C ALA A 120 -7.73 23.97 -16.87
N LEU A 121 -8.57 22.94 -16.97
CA LEU A 121 -9.52 22.80 -18.06
C LEU A 121 -10.61 23.87 -18.02
N GLN A 122 -11.11 24.22 -16.83
CA GLN A 122 -12.07 25.33 -16.65
C GLN A 122 -11.46 26.68 -17.04
N GLU A 123 -10.21 26.95 -16.66
CA GLU A 123 -9.49 28.18 -17.04
C GLU A 123 -9.32 28.27 -18.56
N ASN A 124 -8.85 27.20 -19.20
CA ASN A 124 -8.71 27.14 -20.66
C ASN A 124 -10.06 27.33 -21.37
N LEU A 125 -11.13 26.72 -20.85
CA LEU A 125 -12.47 26.89 -21.41
C LEU A 125 -12.95 28.35 -21.27
N SER A 126 -12.73 28.98 -20.11
CA SER A 126 -13.07 30.39 -19.89
C SER A 126 -12.32 31.30 -20.86
N GLU A 127 -11.00 31.12 -21.01
CA GLU A 127 -10.19 31.95 -21.92
C GLU A 127 -10.67 31.85 -23.38
N VAL A 128 -10.96 30.63 -23.85
CA VAL A 128 -11.50 30.42 -25.21
C VAL A 128 -12.87 31.06 -25.37
N GLN A 129 -13.78 30.88 -24.40
CA GLN A 129 -15.14 31.41 -24.48
C GLN A 129 -15.20 32.95 -24.32
N ASP A 130 -14.39 33.51 -23.43
CA ASP A 130 -14.32 34.96 -23.18
C ASP A 130 -13.69 35.71 -24.36
N LEU A 131 -12.69 35.13 -25.02
CA LEU A 131 -12.12 35.66 -26.26
C LEU A 131 -13.18 35.77 -27.37
N ASP A 132 -14.01 34.74 -27.53
CA ASP A 132 -15.09 34.72 -28.52
C ASP A 132 -16.12 35.83 -28.25
N TYR A 133 -16.51 36.05 -26.98
CA TYR A 133 -17.41 37.15 -26.62
C TYR A 133 -16.78 38.52 -26.89
N ALA A 134 -15.51 38.72 -26.53
CA ALA A 134 -14.79 39.96 -26.78
C ALA A 134 -14.68 40.25 -28.29
N GLU A 135 -14.36 39.25 -29.11
CA GLU A 135 -14.31 39.39 -30.57
C GLU A 135 -15.68 39.70 -31.17
N ALA A 136 -16.75 39.04 -30.70
CA ALA A 136 -18.11 39.30 -31.14
C ALA A 136 -18.56 40.73 -30.83
N ILE A 137 -18.30 41.23 -29.60
CA ILE A 137 -18.60 42.60 -29.19
C ILE A 137 -17.80 43.61 -30.01
N SER A 138 -16.52 43.32 -30.27
CA SER A 138 -15.65 44.19 -31.06
C SER A 138 -16.15 44.32 -32.50
N LYS A 139 -16.48 43.20 -33.16
CA LYS A 139 -17.10 43.17 -34.50
C LYS A 139 -18.41 43.95 -34.54
N PHE A 140 -19.27 43.80 -33.53
CA PHE A 140 -20.54 44.51 -33.44
C PHE A 140 -20.36 46.03 -33.31
N ASN A 141 -19.45 46.50 -32.47
CA ASN A 141 -19.14 47.92 -32.35
C ASN A 141 -18.57 48.52 -33.64
N LEU A 142 -17.75 47.75 -34.36
CA LEU A 142 -17.22 48.14 -35.67
C LEU A 142 -18.34 48.32 -36.70
N GLN A 143 -19.32 47.40 -36.72
CA GLN A 143 -20.51 47.50 -37.57
C GLN A 143 -21.40 48.70 -37.19
N LEU A 144 -21.64 48.94 -35.89
CA LEU A 144 -22.38 50.13 -35.44
C LEU A 144 -21.68 51.42 -35.83
N THR A 145 -20.36 51.49 -35.68
CA THR A 145 -19.56 52.65 -36.08
C THR A 145 -19.64 52.89 -37.58
N ALA A 146 -19.52 51.83 -38.39
CA ALA A 146 -19.67 51.91 -39.84
C ALA A 146 -21.08 52.36 -40.25
N LEU A 147 -22.12 51.85 -39.58
CA LEU A 147 -23.51 52.24 -39.81
C LEU A 147 -23.72 53.73 -39.50
N GLN A 148 -23.23 54.20 -38.36
CA GLN A 148 -23.31 55.62 -37.99
C GLN A 148 -22.56 56.51 -39.00
N ALA A 149 -21.37 56.11 -39.41
CA ALA A 149 -20.60 56.84 -40.42
C ALA A 149 -21.34 56.89 -41.77
N ALA A 150 -21.95 55.78 -42.19
CA ALA A 150 -22.76 55.72 -43.41
C ALA A 150 -23.99 56.64 -43.33
N GLN A 151 -24.71 56.64 -42.19
CA GLN A 151 -25.85 57.54 -41.96
C GLN A 151 -25.43 59.01 -41.97
N GLN A 152 -24.33 59.37 -41.31
CA GLN A 152 -23.81 60.74 -41.34
C GLN A 152 -23.37 61.17 -42.73
N THR A 153 -22.72 60.27 -43.48
CA THR A 153 -22.31 60.51 -44.87
C THR A 153 -23.54 60.75 -45.74
N PHE A 154 -24.56 59.91 -45.61
CA PHE A 154 -25.83 60.07 -46.34
C PHE A 154 -26.50 61.42 -46.04
N VAL A 155 -26.60 61.81 -44.77
CA VAL A 155 -27.16 63.11 -44.38
C VAL A 155 -26.34 64.28 -44.96
N LYS A 156 -25.00 64.20 -44.91
CA LYS A 156 -24.13 65.24 -45.49
C LYS A 156 -24.26 65.31 -47.02
N THR A 157 -24.31 64.17 -47.72
CA THR A 157 -24.48 64.13 -49.17
C THR A 157 -25.86 64.64 -49.60
N GLN A 158 -26.93 64.27 -48.89
CA GLN A 158 -28.27 64.82 -49.13
C GLN A 158 -28.32 66.33 -48.87
N GLY A 159 -27.69 66.82 -47.80
CA GLY A 159 -27.59 68.26 -47.50
C GLY A 159 -26.83 69.05 -48.57
N LEU A 160 -25.74 68.49 -49.11
CA LEU A 160 -24.98 69.09 -50.22
C LEU A 160 -25.76 69.11 -51.54
N SER A 161 -26.63 68.12 -51.78
CA SER A 161 -27.51 68.10 -52.96
C SER A 161 -28.62 69.15 -52.89
N LEU A 162 -29.11 69.48 -51.69
CA LEU A 162 -30.22 70.43 -51.51
C LEU A 162 -29.77 71.89 -51.56
N PHE A 163 -28.52 72.18 -51.17
CA PHE A 163 -27.93 73.52 -51.24
C PHE A 163 -27.28 73.87 -52.59
N ASN A 164 -27.04 72.89 -53.48
CA ASN A 164 -26.56 73.12 -54.85
C ASN A 164 -27.69 73.30 -55.88
N TYR A 165 -28.96 73.34 -55.44
CA TYR A 165 -30.12 73.54 -56.33
C TYR A 165 -30.81 74.91 -56.15
N LEU A 166 -30.27 75.78 -55.31
CA LEU A 166 -30.66 77.21 -55.20
C LEU A 166 -29.50 78.08 -55.68
#